data_AF-I0A2P6-F1
#
_entry.id   AF-I0A2P6-F1
#
_cell.length_a   1.000
_cell.length_b   1.000
_cell.length_c   1.000
_cell.angle_alpha   90.00
_cell.angle_beta   90.00
_cell.angle_gamma   90.00
#
_symmetry.space_group_name_H-M   'P 1'
#
loop_
_entity.id
_entity.type
_entity.pdbx_description
1 polymer ?
#
loop_
_entity_poly.entity_id
_entity_poly.type
_entity_poly.pdbx_seq_one_letter_code
_entity_poly.pdbx_strand_id
1 'polypeptide(L)'
;MRLAYNEMERVFYKATFLFFEYRSVDFLRYGGRYIKSIAQKTNLPVRDDLKHFICKRCGAILIPGVNSSYRIHSKSGNSYLKVKCLNCGYSKKIIFKPRDVVKSKMVRADINIGKNGINERIIKEIDTRLKVKKVVKIRINKNFIESSGEEREEIAKKVSSLLNAELVEIRGNTFILKRNL
;
A
#
# COMPACT_ATOMS: atom_id res chain seq x y z
N MET A 1 4.48 -27.20 7.26
CA MET A 1 4.34 -25.72 7.27
C MET A 1 3.03 -25.24 6.64
N ARG A 2 2.71 -25.58 5.37
CA ARG A 2 1.48 -25.10 4.69
C ARG A 2 0.18 -25.46 5.40
N LEU A 3 0.09 -26.67 5.96
CA LEU A 3 -1.08 -27.13 6.74
C LEU A 3 -1.38 -26.25 7.96
N ALA A 4 -0.35 -25.84 8.71
CA ALA A 4 -0.54 -25.02 9.91
C ALA A 4 -1.07 -23.62 9.58
N TYR A 5 -0.61 -23.01 8.49
CA TYR A 5 -1.16 -21.74 8.00
C TYR A 5 -2.62 -21.86 7.58
N ASN A 6 -2.95 -22.92 6.82
CA ASN A 6 -4.32 -23.19 6.39
C ASN A 6 -5.24 -23.40 7.61
N GLU A 7 -4.78 -24.09 8.65
CA GLU A 7 -5.55 -24.26 9.88
C GLU A 7 -5.78 -22.94 10.62
N MET A 8 -4.76 -22.09 10.77
CA MET A 8 -4.94 -20.76 11.39
C MET A 8 -5.94 -19.90 10.61
N GLU A 9 -5.86 -19.94 9.29
CA GLU A 9 -6.77 -19.22 8.39
C GLU A 9 -8.20 -19.76 8.48
N ARG A 10 -8.36 -21.09 8.48
CA ARG A 10 -9.65 -21.77 8.67
C ARG A 10 -10.29 -21.38 10.00
N VAL A 11 -9.53 -21.39 11.09
CA VAL A 11 -9.99 -20.97 12.42
C VAL A 11 -10.43 -19.51 12.41
N PHE A 12 -9.64 -18.63 11.76
CA PHE A 12 -9.99 -17.21 11.64
C PHE A 12 -11.34 -17.04 10.97
N TYR A 13 -11.52 -17.61 9.77
CA TYR A 13 -12.76 -17.50 9.01
C TYR A 13 -13.96 -18.13 9.74
N LYS A 14 -13.78 -19.31 10.35
CA LYS A 14 -14.83 -19.98 11.13
C LYS A 14 -15.26 -19.10 12.32
N ALA A 15 -14.31 -18.54 13.06
CA ALA A 15 -14.61 -17.68 14.20
C ALA A 15 -15.33 -16.39 13.79
N THR A 16 -14.90 -15.77 12.69
CA THR A 16 -15.59 -14.58 12.16
C THR A 16 -16.99 -14.92 11.66
N PHE A 17 -17.17 -16.04 10.97
CA PHE A 17 -18.47 -16.51 10.50
C PHE A 17 -19.44 -16.73 11.67
N LEU A 18 -19.02 -17.48 12.69
CA LEU A 18 -19.83 -17.73 13.89
C LEU A 18 -20.17 -16.43 14.63
N PHE A 19 -19.26 -15.46 14.67
CA PHE A 19 -19.58 -14.14 15.21
C PHE A 19 -20.69 -13.43 14.41
N PHE A 20 -20.67 -13.49 13.08
CA PHE A 20 -21.72 -12.84 12.29
C PHE A 20 -23.07 -13.52 12.45
N GLU A 21 -23.08 -14.86 12.54
CA GLU A 21 -24.27 -15.68 12.75
C GLU A 21 -24.91 -15.44 14.12
N TYR A 22 -24.11 -15.52 15.19
CA TYR A 22 -24.62 -15.54 16.57
C TYR A 22 -24.39 -14.25 17.34
N ARG A 23 -23.68 -13.27 16.78
CA ARG A 23 -23.33 -11.96 17.39
C ARG A 23 -22.59 -12.03 18.74
N SER A 24 -22.08 -13.20 19.11
CA SER A 24 -21.26 -13.36 20.31
C SER A 24 -19.78 -13.07 20.03
N VAL A 25 -19.22 -12.09 20.74
CA VAL A 25 -17.80 -11.71 20.65
C VAL A 25 -16.86 -12.78 21.19
N ASP A 26 -17.39 -13.77 21.92
CA ASP A 26 -16.59 -14.84 22.50
C ASP A 26 -15.98 -15.74 21.43
N PHE A 27 -16.66 -15.98 20.30
CA PHE A 27 -16.08 -16.70 19.16
C PHE A 27 -14.77 -16.05 18.68
N LEU A 28 -14.71 -14.72 18.65
CA LEU A 28 -13.51 -13.97 18.27
C LEU A 28 -12.39 -14.09 19.30
N ARG A 29 -12.74 -14.18 20.59
CA ARG A 29 -11.78 -14.36 21.69
C ARG A 29 -11.20 -15.77 21.66
N TYR A 30 -12.05 -16.79 21.60
CA TYR A 30 -11.66 -18.20 21.58
C TYR A 30 -10.88 -18.53 20.31
N GLY A 31 -11.41 -18.20 19.13
CA GLY A 31 -10.75 -18.47 17.85
C GLY A 31 -9.37 -17.81 17.76
N GLY A 32 -9.25 -16.55 18.19
CA GLY A 32 -7.97 -15.86 18.21
C GLY A 32 -6.93 -16.45 19.18
N ARG A 33 -7.36 -16.87 20.38
CA ARG A 33 -6.47 -17.62 21.30
C ARG A 33 -6.04 -18.95 20.71
N TYR A 34 -6.95 -19.65 20.03
CA TYR A 34 -6.64 -20.92 19.38
C TYR A 34 -5.60 -20.74 18.26
N ILE A 35 -5.74 -19.72 17.41
CA ILE A 35 -4.73 -19.36 16.39
C ILE A 35 -3.36 -19.12 17.04
N LYS A 36 -3.31 -18.35 18.13
CA LYS A 36 -2.06 -18.14 18.88
C LYS A 36 -1.46 -19.44 19.42
N SER A 37 -2.30 -20.35 19.92
CA SER A 37 -1.84 -21.64 20.41
C SER A 37 -1.23 -22.49 19.30
N ILE A 38 -1.86 -22.54 18.12
CA ILE A 38 -1.32 -23.23 16.94
C ILE A 38 0.03 -22.61 16.56
N ALA A 39 0.12 -21.28 16.49
CA ALA A 39 1.35 -20.58 16.13
C ALA A 39 2.50 -20.88 17.10
N GLN A 40 2.21 -20.90 18.40
CA GLN A 40 3.19 -21.25 19.44
C GLN A 40 3.64 -22.71 19.34
N LYS A 41 2.71 -23.65 19.23
CA LYS A 41 3.01 -25.09 19.15
C LYS A 41 3.81 -25.45 17.89
N THR A 42 3.53 -24.78 16.78
CA THR A 42 4.19 -25.04 15.49
C THR A 42 5.44 -24.20 15.27
N ASN A 43 5.75 -23.26 16.17
CA ASN A 43 6.79 -22.26 16.02
C ASN A 43 6.74 -21.51 14.67
N LEU A 44 5.52 -21.23 14.19
CA LEU A 44 5.28 -20.50 12.95
C LEU A 44 4.66 -19.14 13.26
N PRO A 45 5.19 -18.04 12.69
CA PRO A 45 4.56 -16.74 12.85
C PRO A 45 3.21 -16.72 12.14
N VAL A 46 2.22 -16.02 12.69
CA VAL A 46 0.99 -15.73 11.96
C VAL A 46 1.31 -14.80 10.78
N ARG A 47 0.79 -15.12 9.58
CA ARG A 47 0.93 -14.26 8.38
C ARG A 47 0.45 -12.83 8.66
N ASP A 48 1.09 -11.85 8.02
CA ASP A 48 0.85 -10.43 8.33
C ASP A 48 -0.60 -9.97 8.05
N ASP A 49 -1.25 -10.55 7.05
CA ASP A 49 -2.67 -10.36 6.75
C ASP A 49 -3.57 -10.69 7.95
N LEU A 50 -3.42 -11.87 8.56
CA LEU A 50 -4.18 -12.29 9.74
C LEU A 50 -3.70 -11.59 11.03
N LYS A 51 -2.40 -11.36 11.16
CA LYS A 51 -1.77 -10.71 12.32
C LYS A 51 -2.23 -9.26 12.50
N HIS A 52 -2.62 -8.57 11.43
CA HIS A 52 -3.28 -7.25 11.51
C HIS A 52 -4.65 -7.31 12.18
N PHE A 53 -5.34 -8.45 12.15
CA PHE A 53 -6.62 -8.65 12.82
C PHE A 53 -6.51 -9.40 14.14
N ILE A 54 -5.31 -9.74 14.62
CA ILE A 54 -5.16 -10.43 15.91
C ILE A 54 -4.54 -9.51 16.96
N CYS A 55 -5.10 -9.51 18.18
CA CYS A 55 -4.54 -8.78 19.30
C CYS A 55 -3.24 -9.44 19.79
N LYS A 56 -2.13 -8.69 19.79
CA LYS A 56 -0.85 -9.21 20.29
C LYS A 56 -0.87 -9.54 21.78
N ARG A 57 -1.72 -8.88 22.59
CA ARG A 57 -1.88 -9.17 24.02
C ARG A 57 -2.80 -10.38 24.23
N CYS A 58 -4.11 -10.18 24.19
CA CYS A 58 -5.08 -11.22 24.56
C CYS A 58 -5.40 -12.25 23.46
N GLY A 59 -4.88 -12.09 22.24
CA GLY A 59 -5.13 -13.02 21.14
C GLY A 59 -6.45 -12.85 20.41
N ALA A 60 -7.40 -12.06 20.91
CA ALA A 60 -8.70 -11.89 20.26
C ALA A 60 -8.60 -11.40 18.81
N ILE A 61 -9.45 -11.93 17.94
CA ILE A 61 -9.68 -11.41 16.59
C ILE A 61 -10.37 -10.05 16.70
N LEU A 62 -9.83 -9.05 16.02
CA LEU A 62 -10.20 -7.64 16.06
C LEU A 62 -11.08 -7.33 14.86
N ILE A 63 -12.35 -6.98 15.12
CA ILE A 63 -13.28 -6.46 14.13
C ILE A 63 -13.44 -4.97 14.39
N PRO A 64 -13.13 -4.10 13.41
CA PRO A 64 -13.31 -2.66 13.55
C PRO A 64 -14.74 -2.31 13.94
N GLY A 65 -14.90 -1.45 14.96
CA GLY A 65 -16.21 -0.97 15.42
C GLY A 65 -16.95 -1.92 16.38
N VAL A 66 -16.56 -3.20 16.45
CA VAL A 66 -17.18 -4.20 17.35
C VAL A 66 -16.39 -4.33 18.64
N ASN A 67 -15.17 -4.87 18.56
CA ASN A 67 -14.31 -5.13 19.71
C ASN A 67 -12.94 -4.46 19.58
N SER A 68 -12.82 -3.53 18.62
CA SER A 68 -11.61 -2.79 18.35
C SER A 68 -11.89 -1.41 17.76
N SER A 69 -11.06 -0.44 18.11
CA SER A 69 -11.11 0.93 17.58
C SER A 69 -9.95 1.16 16.62
N TYR A 70 -10.27 1.63 15.43
CA TYR A 70 -9.33 1.91 14.34
C TYR A 70 -9.31 3.43 14.14
N ARG A 71 -8.17 4.08 14.42
CA ARG A 71 -8.02 5.53 14.28
C ARG A 71 -6.81 5.87 13.45
N ILE A 72 -6.98 6.73 12.44
CA ILE A 72 -5.89 7.22 11.61
C ILE A 72 -5.28 8.43 12.31
N HIS A 73 -3.95 8.46 12.37
CA HIS A 73 -3.18 9.61 12.84
C HIS A 73 -2.15 9.98 11.78
N SER A 74 -2.02 11.29 11.53
CA SER A 74 -1.01 11.86 10.64
C SER A 74 -0.10 12.80 11.43
N LYS A 75 1.22 12.63 11.33
CA LYS A 75 2.21 13.59 11.84
C LYS A 75 3.33 13.74 10.82
N SER A 76 3.53 14.95 10.32
CA SER A 76 4.67 15.34 9.46
C SER A 76 4.99 14.35 8.32
N GLY A 77 3.98 13.97 7.53
CA GLY A 77 4.16 13.08 6.37
C GLY A 77 4.14 11.57 6.67
N ASN A 78 4.08 11.18 7.95
CA ASN A 78 3.87 9.78 8.36
C ASN A 78 2.43 9.58 8.86
N SER A 79 1.69 8.70 8.18
CA SER A 79 0.34 8.30 8.56
C SER A 79 0.36 6.88 9.12
N TYR A 80 -0.24 6.68 10.29
CA TYR A 80 -0.39 5.35 10.90
C TYR A 80 -1.82 5.12 11.38
N LEU A 81 -2.23 3.85 11.32
CA LEU A 81 -3.47 3.36 11.89
C LEU A 81 -3.19 2.83 13.31
N LYS A 82 -3.76 3.49 14.30
CA LYS A 82 -3.79 2.99 15.68
C LYS A 82 -4.99 2.06 15.84
N VAL A 83 -4.70 0.79 16.06
CA VAL A 83 -5.69 -0.25 16.34
C VAL A 83 -5.68 -0.54 17.85
N LYS A 84 -6.73 -0.17 18.57
CA LYS A 84 -6.93 -0.47 20.00
C LYS A 84 -7.90 -1.64 20.17
N CYS A 85 -7.51 -2.65 20.92
CA CYS A 85 -8.39 -3.73 21.36
C CYS A 85 -9.27 -3.24 22.51
N LEU A 86 -10.60 -3.31 22.37
CA LEU A 86 -11.54 -2.92 23.42
C LEU A 86 -11.72 -4.02 24.48
N ASN A 87 -11.32 -5.26 24.18
CA ASN A 87 -11.34 -6.37 25.14
C ASN A 87 -10.19 -6.31 26.18
N CYS A 88 -9.01 -5.75 25.86
CA CYS A 88 -7.86 -5.73 26.80
C CYS A 88 -7.04 -4.43 26.83
N GLY A 89 -7.48 -3.40 26.11
CA GLY A 89 -6.83 -2.08 26.04
C GLY A 89 -5.57 -1.99 25.17
N TYR A 90 -4.98 -3.12 24.75
CA TYR A 90 -3.75 -3.12 23.95
C TYR A 90 -3.92 -2.34 22.64
N SER A 91 -2.92 -1.52 22.30
CA SER A 91 -2.91 -0.73 21.07
C SER A 91 -1.71 -1.09 20.20
N LYS A 92 -1.92 -1.31 18.90
CA LYS A 92 -0.86 -1.46 17.89
C LYS A 92 -0.92 -0.35 16.86
N LYS A 93 0.25 -0.01 16.29
CA LYS A 93 0.39 0.95 15.19
C LYS A 93 0.67 0.16 13.91
N ILE A 94 -0.13 0.39 12.88
CA ILE A 94 0.09 -0.12 11.52
C ILE A 94 0.51 1.09 10.68
N ILE A 95 1.74 1.08 10.20
CA ILE A 95 2.27 2.18 9.38
C ILE A 95 1.75 2.00 7.96
N PHE A 96 1.10 3.00 7.40
CA PHE A 96 0.83 3.03 5.98
C PHE A 96 2.09 3.53 5.28
N LYS A 97 2.81 2.65 4.59
CA LYS A 97 3.72 3.12 3.53
C LYS A 97 2.83 3.32 2.30
N PRO A 98 2.49 4.57 1.91
CA PRO A 98 1.79 4.77 0.64
C PRO A 98 2.63 4.12 -0.46
N ARG A 99 1.99 3.41 -1.40
CA ARG A 99 2.69 2.93 -2.60
C ARG A 99 3.40 4.11 -3.25
N ASP A 100 4.59 3.90 -3.81
CA ASP A 100 5.42 4.97 -4.36
C ASP A 100 4.66 5.83 -5.39
N VAL A 101 3.71 5.22 -6.14
CA VAL A 101 2.76 5.89 -7.03
C VAL A 101 1.82 6.87 -6.32
N VAL A 102 1.25 6.48 -5.18
CA VAL A 102 0.35 7.36 -4.42
C VAL A 102 1.15 8.54 -3.83
N LYS A 103 2.38 8.27 -3.41
CA LYS A 103 3.29 9.31 -2.92
C LYS A 103 3.67 10.29 -4.02
N SER A 104 4.02 9.82 -5.23
CA SER A 104 4.42 10.69 -6.35
C SER A 104 3.29 11.62 -6.79
N LYS A 105 2.02 11.23 -6.67
CA LYS A 105 0.86 12.10 -6.95
C LYS A 105 0.84 13.37 -6.09
N MET A 106 1.11 13.22 -4.78
CA MET A 106 1.02 14.29 -3.78
C MET A 106 2.22 15.25 -3.81
N VAL A 107 3.32 14.86 -4.43
CA VAL A 107 4.56 15.65 -4.48
C VAL A 107 4.61 16.48 -5.77
N ARG A 108 5.42 17.55 -5.76
CA ARG A 108 5.77 18.30 -6.97
C ARG A 108 6.40 17.36 -8.01
N ALA A 109 6.30 17.72 -9.28
CA ALA A 109 6.93 16.95 -10.34
C ALA A 109 8.42 16.81 -10.07
N ASP A 110 8.95 15.59 -10.27
CA ASP A 110 10.37 15.32 -10.16
C ASP A 110 11.10 16.05 -11.29
N ILE A 111 10.62 15.90 -12.53
CA ILE A 111 11.25 16.42 -13.73
C ILE A 111 10.25 17.26 -14.52
N ASN A 112 10.72 18.37 -15.10
CA ASN A 112 9.96 19.19 -16.03
C ASN A 112 10.61 19.11 -17.42
N ILE A 113 9.85 18.70 -18.43
CA ILE A 113 10.25 18.75 -19.84
C ILE A 113 9.99 20.16 -20.35
N GLY A 114 11.06 20.89 -20.67
CA GLY A 114 11.04 22.27 -21.13
C GLY A 114 10.92 22.41 -22.67
N LYS A 115 11.23 23.61 -23.17
CA LYS A 115 11.11 23.95 -24.62
C LYS A 115 11.99 23.11 -25.53
N ASN A 116 13.16 22.66 -25.04
CA ASN A 116 14.08 21.81 -25.79
C ASN A 116 13.61 20.35 -25.93
N GLY A 117 12.44 20.00 -25.37
CA GLY A 117 11.81 18.70 -25.58
C GLY A 117 12.55 17.51 -24.98
N ILE A 118 12.34 16.34 -25.59
CA ILE A 118 12.89 15.06 -25.14
C ILE A 118 14.28 14.88 -25.77
N ASN A 119 15.31 15.34 -25.07
CA ASN A 119 16.71 15.10 -25.44
C ASN A 119 17.29 13.90 -24.68
N GLU A 120 18.34 13.28 -25.20
CA GLU A 120 19.04 12.16 -24.55
C GLU A 120 19.46 12.46 -23.11
N ARG A 121 19.86 13.71 -22.83
CA ARG A 121 20.20 14.17 -21.48
C ARG A 121 19.01 14.02 -20.52
N ILE A 122 17.81 14.43 -20.95
CA ILE A 122 16.59 14.32 -20.13
C ILE A 122 16.21 12.85 -19.96
N ILE A 123 16.30 12.04 -21.02
CA ILE A 123 16.03 10.59 -20.94
C ILE A 123 16.94 9.93 -19.89
N LYS A 124 18.25 10.20 -19.93
CA LYS A 124 19.22 9.67 -18.95
C LYS A 124 18.90 10.15 -17.52
N GLU A 125 18.48 11.39 -17.36
CA GLU A 125 18.06 11.92 -16.07
C GLU A 125 16.81 11.21 -15.54
N ILE A 126 15.80 11.00 -16.38
CA ILE A 126 14.58 10.27 -16.01
C ILE A 126 14.93 8.83 -15.64
N ASP A 127 15.76 8.14 -16.43
CA ASP A 127 16.20 6.76 -16.16
C ASP A 127 16.90 6.65 -14.79
N THR A 128 17.82 7.58 -14.50
CA THR A 128 18.55 7.61 -13.22
C THR A 128 17.59 7.78 -12.04
N ARG A 129 16.61 8.69 -12.15
CA ARG A 129 15.60 8.88 -11.09
C ARG A 129 14.66 7.68 -10.97
N LEU A 130 14.30 7.03 -12.07
CA LEU A 130 13.51 5.80 -12.07
C LEU A 130 14.24 4.64 -11.37
N LYS A 131 15.57 4.53 -11.50
CA LYS A 131 16.36 3.52 -10.77
C LYS A 131 16.30 3.71 -9.26
N VAL A 132 16.43 4.96 -8.80
CA VAL A 132 16.47 5.28 -7.36
C VAL A 132 15.08 5.25 -6.74
N LYS A 133 14.10 5.91 -7.37
CA LYS A 133 12.76 6.12 -6.78
C LYS A 133 11.72 5.08 -7.20
N LYS A 134 12.00 4.26 -8.22
CA LYS A 134 11.06 3.33 -8.89
C LYS A 134 9.85 3.97 -9.57
N VAL A 135 9.44 5.16 -9.11
CA VAL A 135 8.33 5.94 -9.64
C VAL A 135 8.78 7.39 -9.79
N VAL A 136 8.47 8.00 -10.92
CA VAL A 136 8.82 9.39 -11.23
C VAL A 136 7.60 10.10 -11.82
N LYS A 137 7.29 11.28 -11.29
CA LYS A 137 6.25 12.16 -11.83
C LYS A 137 6.90 13.22 -12.72
N ILE A 138 6.50 13.26 -13.98
CA ILE A 138 7.07 14.15 -14.99
C ILE A 138 6.03 15.17 -15.40
N ARG A 139 6.42 16.44 -15.54
CA ARG A 139 5.57 17.52 -16.05
C ARG A 139 6.05 17.93 -17.43
N ILE A 140 5.11 18.09 -18.34
CA ILE A 140 5.34 18.65 -19.66
C ILE A 140 4.99 20.14 -19.62
N ASN A 141 5.86 21.00 -20.14
CA ASN A 141 5.53 22.41 -20.22
C ASN A 141 4.46 22.66 -21.30
N LYS A 142 3.52 23.58 -21.03
CA LYS A 142 2.38 23.84 -21.93
C LYS A 142 2.85 24.28 -23.32
N ASN A 143 3.82 25.18 -23.37
CA ASN A 143 4.38 25.71 -24.61
C ASN A 143 5.04 24.62 -25.46
N PHE A 144 5.56 23.55 -24.86
CA PHE A 144 6.17 22.44 -25.60
C PHE A 144 5.09 21.60 -26.31
N ILE A 145 3.94 21.40 -25.67
CA ILE A 145 2.79 20.72 -26.28
C ILE A 145 2.29 21.54 -27.47
N GLU A 146 2.14 22.86 -27.28
CA GLU A 146 1.66 23.78 -28.32
C GLU A 146 2.64 23.87 -29.51
N SER A 147 3.96 23.79 -29.28
CA SER A 147 4.96 23.86 -30.35
C SER A 147 5.21 22.53 -31.08
N SER A 148 4.98 21.39 -30.44
CA SER A 148 5.22 20.07 -31.03
C SER A 148 4.04 19.55 -31.84
N GLY A 149 2.82 20.01 -31.56
CA GLY A 149 1.60 19.51 -32.21
C GLY A 149 1.18 18.10 -31.76
N GLU A 150 1.94 17.48 -30.85
CA GLU A 150 1.68 16.13 -30.35
C GLU A 150 0.75 16.13 -29.14
N GLU A 151 -0.09 15.10 -29.03
CA GLU A 151 -0.91 14.92 -27.86
C GLU A 151 -0.08 14.46 -26.66
N ARG A 152 -0.54 14.83 -25.46
CA ARG A 152 0.12 14.50 -24.18
C ARG A 152 0.34 13.00 -24.00
N GLU A 153 -0.59 12.20 -24.53
CA GLU A 153 -0.52 10.74 -24.47
C GLU A 153 0.59 10.19 -25.34
N GLU A 154 0.80 10.75 -26.54
CA GLU A 154 1.85 10.33 -27.44
C GLU A 154 3.22 10.61 -26.85
N ILE A 155 3.41 11.82 -26.29
CA ILE A 155 4.65 12.21 -25.59
C ILE A 155 4.91 11.26 -24.41
N ALA A 156 3.90 11.01 -23.58
CA ALA A 156 4.04 10.11 -22.44
C ALA A 156 4.38 8.67 -22.88
N LYS A 157 3.71 8.15 -23.92
CA LYS A 157 3.97 6.82 -24.51
C LYS A 157 5.39 6.74 -25.08
N LYS A 158 5.83 7.75 -25.84
CA LYS A 158 7.21 7.82 -26.38
C LYS A 158 8.26 7.73 -25.27
N VAL A 159 8.12 8.53 -24.22
CA VAL A 159 9.05 8.52 -23.08
C VAL A 159 9.00 7.17 -22.34
N SER A 160 7.81 6.59 -22.18
CA SER A 160 7.63 5.29 -21.55
C SER A 160 8.35 4.18 -22.31
N SER A 161 8.19 4.13 -23.63
CA SER A 161 8.80 3.14 -24.52
C SER A 161 10.33 3.26 -24.54
N LEU A 162 10.86 4.49 -24.62
CA LEU A 162 12.31 4.73 -24.62
C LEU A 162 12.99 4.27 -23.33
N LEU A 163 12.27 4.32 -22.20
CA LEU A 163 12.79 3.97 -20.88
C LEU A 163 12.43 2.56 -20.43
N ASN A 164 11.68 1.82 -21.26
CA ASN A 164 11.06 0.54 -20.92
C ASN A 164 10.37 0.60 -19.54
N ALA A 165 9.59 1.65 -19.33
CA ALA A 165 8.86 1.91 -18.09
C ALA A 165 7.36 1.74 -18.30
N GLU A 166 6.63 1.45 -17.22
CA GLU A 166 5.18 1.40 -17.19
C GLU A 166 4.61 2.81 -17.02
N LEU A 167 3.75 3.23 -17.94
CA LEU A 167 2.97 4.45 -17.82
C LEU A 167 1.75 4.20 -16.93
N VAL A 168 1.78 4.76 -15.72
CA VAL A 168 0.75 4.50 -14.69
C VAL A 168 -0.46 5.39 -14.85
N GLU A 169 -0.25 6.68 -15.14
CA GLU A 169 -1.32 7.67 -15.24
C GLU A 169 -0.85 8.90 -16.01
N ILE A 170 -1.78 9.52 -16.73
CA ILE A 170 -1.65 10.86 -17.29
C ILE A 170 -2.72 11.75 -16.64
N ARG A 171 -2.30 12.89 -16.09
CA ARG A 171 -3.21 13.88 -15.49
C ARG A 171 -2.75 15.30 -15.80
N GLY A 172 -3.57 16.01 -16.58
CA GLY A 172 -3.23 17.34 -17.09
C GLY A 172 -1.92 17.30 -17.87
N ASN A 173 -1.01 18.24 -17.59
CA ASN A 173 0.33 18.24 -18.19
C ASN A 173 1.35 17.42 -17.38
N THR A 174 0.91 16.44 -16.58
CA THR A 174 1.82 15.57 -15.84
C THR A 174 1.50 14.11 -16.10
N PHE A 175 2.51 13.25 -16.06
CA PHE A 175 2.34 11.81 -16.16
C PHE A 175 3.29 11.11 -15.19
N ILE A 176 2.95 9.88 -14.81
CA ILE A 176 3.70 9.08 -13.85
C ILE A 176 4.23 7.85 -14.55
N LEU A 177 5.54 7.65 -14.49
CA LEU A 177 6.21 6.43 -14.93
C LEU A 177 6.62 5.60 -13.72
N LYS A 178 6.54 4.27 -13.87
CA LYS A 178 6.97 3.29 -12.89
C LYS A 178 7.87 2.25 -13.55
N ARG A 179 8.99 1.92 -12.92
CA ARG A 179 9.79 0.77 -13.34
C ARG A 179 9.18 -0.49 -12.71
N ASN A 180 8.82 -1.47 -13.54
CA ASN A 180 8.55 -2.82 -13.06
C ASN A 180 9.88 -3.48 -12.72
N LEU A 181 9.97 -4.02 -11.51
CA LEU A 181 11.07 -4.88 -11.06
C LEU A 181 10.82 -6.31 -11.52
#